data_AF-A0A091WKE8-F1
#
_entry.id   AF-A0A091WKE8-F1
#
_cell.length_a   1.000
_cell.length_b   1.000
_cell.length_c   1.000
_cell.angle_alpha   90.00
_cell.angle_beta   90.00
_cell.angle_gamma   90.00
#
_symmetry.space_group_name_H-M   'P 1'
#
loop_
_entity.id
_entity.type
_entity.pdbx_description
1 polymer ?
#
loop_
_entity_poly.entity_id
_entity_poly.type
_entity_poly.pdbx_seq_one_letter_code
_entity_poly.pdbx_strand_id
1 'polypeptide(L)'
;IDFPEFLSLMARKMRDTDSEEEIREAFRVFDKDGNGYISAAELRHVMTNLGEKLTDEEGDEMIKEADCNNDGQVNYEEFVR
;
A
#
# COMPACT_ATOMS: atom_id res chain seq x y z
N ILE A 1 -13.77 4.20 -3.14
CA ILE A 1 -13.17 2.95 -2.64
C ILE A 1 -12.01 3.44 -1.81
N ASP A 2 -12.16 3.45 -0.49
CA ASP A 2 -11.09 3.93 0.39
C ASP A 2 -9.89 2.98 0.33
N PHE A 3 -8.68 3.43 0.63
CA PHE A 3 -7.50 2.55 0.56
C PHE A 3 -7.55 1.29 1.42
N PRO A 4 -8.11 1.31 2.65
CA PRO A 4 -8.31 0.09 3.41
C PRO A 4 -9.25 -0.87 2.67
N GLU A 5 -10.16 -0.32 1.87
CA GLU A 5 -11.04 -1.05 0.97
C GLU A 5 -10.29 -1.53 -0.28
N PHE A 6 -9.34 -0.77 -0.83
CA PHE A 6 -8.46 -1.18 -1.94
C PHE A 6 -7.47 -2.27 -1.52
N LEU A 7 -6.80 -2.11 -0.38
CA LEU A 7 -5.96 -3.13 0.23
C LEU A 7 -6.81 -4.32 0.63
N SER A 8 -8.00 -4.12 1.21
CA SER A 8 -8.92 -5.23 1.44
C SER A 8 -9.37 -5.88 0.15
N LEU A 9 -9.54 -5.16 -0.96
CA LEU A 9 -9.92 -5.73 -2.26
C LEU A 9 -8.74 -6.51 -2.86
N MET A 10 -7.52 -5.99 -2.79
CA MET A 10 -6.28 -6.67 -3.18
C MET A 10 -6.06 -7.89 -2.29
N ALA A 11 -5.98 -7.73 -0.97
CA ALA A 11 -5.81 -8.78 0.03
C ALA A 11 -6.94 -9.83 -0.02
N ARG A 12 -8.20 -9.44 -0.24
CA ARG A 12 -9.33 -10.37 -0.39
C ARG A 12 -9.33 -11.08 -1.74
N LYS A 13 -8.82 -10.45 -2.80
CA LYS A 13 -8.58 -11.10 -4.09
C LYS A 13 -7.36 -12.05 -4.02
N MET A 14 -6.38 -11.73 -3.17
CA MET A 14 -5.16 -12.50 -2.89
C MET A 14 -5.36 -13.67 -1.91
N ARG A 15 -6.44 -13.67 -1.11
CA ARG A 15 -6.71 -14.68 -0.08
C ARG A 15 -7.01 -16.09 -0.60
N ASP A 16 -7.19 -16.29 -1.91
CA ASP A 16 -7.53 -17.61 -2.45
C ASP A 16 -6.32 -18.43 -2.90
N THR A 17 -5.18 -17.84 -3.32
CA THR A 17 -3.98 -18.64 -3.72
C THR A 17 -2.66 -17.87 -3.86
N ASP A 18 -2.58 -16.57 -3.54
CA ASP A 18 -1.38 -15.80 -3.84
C ASP A 18 -0.22 -16.18 -2.91
N SER A 19 0.84 -16.71 -3.53
CA SER A 19 2.08 -17.04 -2.83
C SER A 19 2.73 -15.77 -2.29
N GLU A 20 3.59 -15.88 -1.27
CA GLU A 20 4.39 -14.75 -0.74
C GLU A 20 5.01 -13.89 -1.85
N GLU A 21 5.32 -14.49 -3.00
CA GLU A 21 5.75 -13.82 -4.22
C GLU A 21 4.79 -12.77 -4.78
N GLU A 22 3.48 -13.01 -4.88
CA GLU A 22 2.54 -12.02 -5.45
C GLU A 22 2.31 -10.84 -4.50
N ILE A 23 2.31 -11.08 -3.19
CA ILE A 23 2.27 -9.99 -2.20
C ILE A 23 3.55 -9.17 -2.28
N ARG A 24 4.70 -9.82 -2.46
CA ARG A 24 6.00 -9.16 -2.64
C ARG A 24 6.08 -8.40 -3.97
N GLU A 25 5.46 -8.90 -5.04
CA GLU A 25 5.35 -8.18 -6.32
C GLU A 25 4.43 -6.97 -6.20
N ALA A 26 3.28 -7.10 -5.55
CA ALA A 26 2.41 -5.97 -5.27
C ALA A 26 3.13 -4.91 -4.43
N PHE A 27 3.83 -5.33 -3.37
CA PHE A 27 4.63 -4.43 -2.55
C PHE A 27 5.68 -3.68 -3.38
N ARG A 28 6.39 -4.36 -4.31
CA ARG A 28 7.33 -3.72 -5.25
C ARG A 28 6.68 -2.79 -6.27
N VAL A 29 5.40 -2.95 -6.56
CA VAL A 29 4.68 -1.99 -7.41
C VAL A 29 4.47 -0.69 -6.66
N PHE A 30 4.26 -0.76 -5.34
CA PHE A 30 4.11 0.40 -4.46
C PHE A 30 5.47 1.02 -4.08
N ASP A 31 6.42 0.23 -3.59
CA ASP A 31 7.79 0.61 -3.26
C ASP A 31 8.62 0.79 -4.54
N LYS A 32 8.65 2.03 -5.03
CA LYS A 32 9.31 2.39 -6.28
C LYS A 32 10.81 2.45 -6.14
N ASP A 33 11.30 2.81 -4.96
CA ASP A 33 12.73 2.96 -4.72
C ASP A 33 13.40 1.67 -4.20
N GLY A 34 12.60 0.68 -3.81
CA GLY A 34 13.04 -0.66 -3.42
C GLY A 34 13.66 -0.70 -2.02
N ASN A 35 13.33 0.24 -1.14
CA ASN A 35 13.86 0.30 0.22
C ASN A 35 13.18 -0.67 1.19
N GLY A 36 12.06 -1.32 0.78
CA GLY A 36 11.27 -2.21 1.62
C GLY A 36 10.17 -1.52 2.44
N TYR A 37 9.88 -0.25 2.15
CA TYR A 37 8.93 0.62 2.82
C TYR A 37 8.14 1.43 1.79
N ILE A 38 6.83 1.55 1.98
CA ILE A 38 5.98 2.37 1.13
C ILE A 38 5.76 3.71 1.82
N SER A 39 6.26 4.79 1.23
CA SER A 39 5.98 6.15 1.70
C SER A 39 4.63 6.67 1.19
N ALA A 40 4.07 7.68 1.88
CA ALA A 40 2.87 8.40 1.43
C ALA A 40 2.99 8.90 -0.02
N ALA A 41 4.18 9.38 -0.37
CA ALA A 41 4.48 9.90 -1.71
C ALA A 41 4.41 8.81 -2.79
N GLU A 42 4.95 7.62 -2.50
CA GLU A 42 4.95 6.49 -3.43
C GLU A 42 3.57 5.89 -3.60
N LEU A 43 2.85 5.70 -2.49
CA LEU A 43 1.47 5.26 -2.49
C LEU A 43 0.57 6.21 -3.28
N ARG A 44 0.71 7.52 -3.08
CA ARG A 44 0.01 8.54 -3.87
C ARG A 44 0.39 8.47 -5.35
N HIS A 45 1.67 8.28 -5.64
CA HIS A 45 2.16 8.17 -7.02
C HIS A 45 1.51 6.97 -7.72
N VAL A 46 1.47 5.82 -7.07
CA VAL A 46 0.92 4.58 -7.62
C VAL A 46 -0.58 4.70 -7.83
N MET A 47 -1.31 5.25 -6.86
CA MET A 47 -2.75 5.51 -6.98
C MET A 47 -3.06 6.46 -8.13
N THR A 48 -2.28 7.54 -8.26
CA THR A 48 -2.39 8.47 -9.37
C THR A 48 -2.15 7.78 -10.72
N ASN A 49 -1.22 6.81 -10.78
CA ASN A 49 -0.97 5.99 -11.98
C ASN A 49 -2.10 4.98 -12.26
N LEU A 50 -2.78 4.46 -11.23
CA LEU A 50 -3.97 3.62 -11.39
C LEU A 50 -5.21 4.40 -11.87
N GLY A 51 -5.14 5.74 -11.87
CA GLY A 51 -6.20 6.62 -12.33
C GLY A 51 -7.03 7.24 -11.21
N GLU A 52 -6.73 6.93 -9.94
CA GLU A 52 -7.33 7.60 -8.78
C GLU A 52 -6.37 8.67 -8.24
N LYS A 53 -6.80 9.93 -8.29
CA LYS A 53 -6.04 11.03 -7.69
C LYS A 53 -6.39 11.13 -6.22
N LEU A 54 -5.43 10.76 -5.38
CA LEU A 54 -5.50 11.03 -3.96
C LEU A 54 -4.93 12.42 -3.67
N THR A 55 -5.58 13.14 -2.78
CA THR A 55 -5.05 14.36 -2.17
C THR A 55 -3.91 14.03 -1.19
N ASP A 56 -3.12 15.04 -0.83
CA ASP A 56 -2.09 14.89 0.21
C ASP A 56 -2.71 14.40 1.53
N GLU A 57 -3.88 14.93 1.90
CA GLU A 57 -4.61 14.55 3.12
C GLU A 57 -5.07 13.08 3.09
N GLU A 58 -5.65 12.63 1.99
CA GLU A 58 -6.08 11.23 1.84
C GLU A 58 -4.88 10.28 1.87
N GLY A 59 -3.77 10.63 1.19
CA GLY A 59 -2.55 9.82 1.22
C GLY A 59 -1.94 9.70 2.62
N ASP A 60 -1.95 10.79 3.39
CA ASP A 60 -1.48 10.80 4.78
C ASP A 60 -2.40 9.98 5.71
N GLU A 61 -3.73 10.07 5.54
CA GLU A 61 -4.67 9.24 6.31
C GLU A 61 -4.49 7.75 6.02
N MET A 62 -4.28 7.40 4.75
CA MET A 62 -4.04 6.02 4.33
C MET A 62 -2.77 5.42 4.93
N ILE A 63 -1.68 6.19 4.94
CA ILE A 63 -0.45 5.76 5.60
C ILE A 63 -0.67 5.65 7.09
N LYS A 64 -1.29 6.63 7.74
CA LYS A 64 -1.57 6.57 9.19
C LYS A 64 -2.40 5.37 9.62
N GLU A 65 -3.33 4.92 8.80
CA GLU A 65 -4.12 3.72 9.12
C GLU A 65 -3.29 2.44 9.01
N ALA A 66 -2.38 2.35 8.05
CA ALA A 66 -1.55 1.17 7.83
C ALA A 66 -0.27 1.15 8.71
N ASP A 67 0.25 2.34 9.04
CA ASP A 67 1.42 2.58 9.85
C ASP A 67 1.14 2.30 11.33
N CYS A 68 1.49 1.08 11.76
CA CYS A 68 1.31 0.63 13.14
C CYS A 68 2.41 1.16 14.05
N ASN A 69 3.60 1.40 13.50
CA ASN A 69 4.80 1.78 14.25
C ASN A 69 4.99 3.32 14.34
N ASN A 70 4.17 4.08 13.62
CA ASN A 70 4.18 5.54 13.48
C ASN A 70 5.50 6.10 12.91
N ASP A 71 6.14 5.38 11.98
CA ASP A 71 7.35 5.83 11.27
C ASP A 71 7.08 6.67 10.02
N GLY A 72 5.80 6.81 9.63
CA GLY A 72 5.35 7.56 8.46
C GLY A 72 5.51 6.79 7.14
N GLN A 73 5.80 5.49 7.22
CA GLN A 73 5.93 4.57 6.10
C GLN A 73 5.21 3.25 6.43
N VAL A 74 5.02 2.41 5.43
CA VAL A 74 4.40 1.08 5.61
C VAL A 74 5.40 0.03 5.19
N ASN A 75 5.86 -0.78 6.14
CA ASN A 75 6.75 -1.89 5.84
C ASN A 75 5.98 -3.12 5.34
N TYR A 76 6.71 -4.13 4.86
CA TYR A 76 6.10 -5.37 4.35
C TYR A 76 5.22 -6.08 5.39
N GLU A 77 5.65 -6.13 6.66
CA GLU A 77 4.87 -6.79 7.73
C GLU A 77 3.57 -6.04 8.02
N GLU A 78 3.58 -4.72 7.93
CA GLU A 78 2.39 -3.86 8.07
C GLU A 78 1.46 -3.98 6.86
N PHE A 79 2.01 -4.13 5.65
CA PHE A 79 1.24 -4.30 4.42
C PHE A 79 0.50 -5.65 4.35
N VAL A 80 1.08 -6.70 4.93
CA VAL A 80 0.52 -8.07 4.93
C VAL A 80 -0.50 -8.28 6.07
N ARG A 81 -0.52 -7.39 7.07
CA ARG A 81 -1.31 -7.55 8.30
C ARG A 81 -2.81 -7.35 8.10
#